data_AF-A0AAN8CD96-F1
#
_entry.id   AF-A0AAN8CD96-F1
#
_cell.length_a   1.000
_cell.length_b   1.000
_cell.length_c   1.000
_cell.angle_alpha   90.00
_cell.angle_beta   90.00
_cell.angle_gamma   90.00
#
_symmetry.space_group_name_H-M   'P 1'
#
loop_
_entity.id
_entity.type
_entity.pdbx_description
1 polymer ?
#
loop_
_entity_poly.entity_id
_entity_poly.type
_entity_poly.pdbx_seq_one_letter_code
_entity_poly.pdbx_strand_id
1 'polypeptide(L)' 'MHERQFGGTQFVCSVVASHVSHQPSTSFSFVWIAPPPGTGCVNFLATATHRGQILFKDALAQQLCEQGGE' A
#
# COMPACT_ATOMS: atom_id res chain seq x y z
N MET A 1 -4.65 -11.43 20.89
CA MET A 1 -3.50 -11.67 20.00
C MET A 1 -3.99 -12.56 18.87
N HIS A 2 -4.13 -12.04 17.66
CA HIS A 2 -4.46 -12.83 16.48
C HIS A 2 -3.46 -12.45 15.40
N GLU A 3 -2.28 -13.07 15.48
CA GLU A 3 -1.31 -13.11 14.41
C GLU A 3 -1.94 -13.91 13.27
N ARG A 4 -2.50 -13.22 12.28
CA ARG A 4 -2.85 -13.85 11.01
C ARG A 4 -1.56 -14.17 10.29
N GLN A 5 -1.09 -15.41 10.49
CA GLN A 5 -0.15 -16.10 9.61
C GLN A 5 -0.68 -16.02 8.17
N PHE A 6 -0.13 -15.11 7.37
CA PHE A 6 -0.24 -15.16 5.93
C PHE A 6 0.65 -16.30 5.43
N GLY A 7 0.04 -17.47 5.21
CA GLY A 7 0.67 -18.60 4.56
C GLY A 7 0.95 -18.30 3.09
N GLY A 8 2.19 -18.51 2.66
CA GLY A 8 2.53 -18.94 1.30
C GLY A 8 2.32 -17.98 0.12
N THR A 9 1.85 -16.75 0.32
CA THR A 9 1.80 -15.73 -0.74
C THR A 9 2.95 -14.77 -0.56
N GLN A 10 3.92 -14.82 -1.48
CA GLN A 10 5.00 -13.85 -1.57
C GLN A 10 4.43 -12.50 -2.04
N PHE A 11 3.76 -11.77 -1.15
CA PHE A 11 3.43 -10.38 -1.40
C PHE A 11 4.76 -9.62 -1.47
N VAL A 12 5.20 -9.31 -2.70
CA VAL A 12 6.27 -8.36 -2.93
C VAL A 12 5.73 -7.00 -2.49
N CYS A 13 5.84 -6.70 -1.20
CA CYS A 13 5.49 -5.40 -0.67
C CYS A 13 6.61 -4.42 -1.06
N SER A 14 6.72 -4.15 -2.36
CA SER A 14 7.63 -3.16 -2.88
C SER A 14 7.10 -1.79 -2.51
N VAL A 15 7.95 -0.99 -1.84
CA VAL A 15 7.62 0.40 -1.55
C VAL A 15 7.59 1.15 -2.88
N VAL A 16 6.39 1.50 -3.34
CA VAL A 16 6.19 2.21 -4.62
C VAL A 16 6.47 3.70 -4.49
N ALA A 17 6.29 4.28 -3.30
CA ALA A 17 6.56 5.69 -3.03
C ALA A 17 6.76 5.91 -1.52
N SER A 18 7.63 6.87 -1.16
CA SER A 18 7.88 7.25 0.24
C SER A 18 8.13 8.76 0.32
N HIS A 19 7.58 9.41 1.33
CA HIS A 19 7.81 10.82 1.61
C HIS A 19 8.19 10.99 3.07
N VAL A 20 9.42 11.48 3.28
CA VAL A 20 9.95 11.80 4.60
C VAL A 20 10.24 13.30 4.60
N SER A 21 9.44 14.06 5.32
CA SER A 21 9.61 15.49 5.50
C SER A 21 9.40 15.87 6.95
N HIS A 22 10.07 16.93 7.39
CA HIS A 22 9.85 17.53 8.70
C HIS A 22 8.54 18.31 8.76
N GLN A 23 7.97 18.67 7.61
CA GLN A 23 6.70 19.37 7.54
C GLN A 23 5.56 18.35 7.40
N PRO A 24 4.55 18.38 8.29
CA PRO A 24 3.40 17.49 8.18
C PRO A 24 2.67 17.72 6.86
N SER A 25 2.39 16.64 6.15
CA SER A 25 1.52 16.66 4.97
C SER A 25 0.34 15.74 5.20
N THR A 26 -0.83 16.18 4.75
CA THR A 26 -2.07 15.39 4.73
C THR A 26 -2.36 14.81 3.34
N SER A 27 -1.59 15.22 2.33
CA SER A 27 -1.72 14.73 0.96
C SER A 27 -0.40 14.15 0.47
N PHE A 28 -0.50 13.07 -0.30
CA PHE A 28 0.63 12.39 -0.91
C PHE A 28 0.19 11.83 -2.26
N SER A 29 0.94 12.17 -3.30
CA SER A 29 0.64 11.77 -4.68
C SER A 29 1.89 11.20 -5.33
N PHE A 30 1.72 10.14 -6.11
CA PHE A 30 2.78 9.49 -6.86
C PHE A 30 2.22 8.91 -8.16
N VAL A 31 3.10 8.58 -9.10
CA VAL A 31 2.75 7.91 -10.35
C VAL A 31 3.06 6.43 -10.20
N TRP A 32 2.14 5.57 -10.63
CA TRP A 32 2.30 4.13 -10.63
C TRP A 32 1.97 3.56 -12.00
N ILE A 33 2.79 2.61 -12.45
CA ILE A 33 2.59 1.91 -13.73
C ILE A 33 1.98 0.56 -13.40
N ALA A 34 0.80 0.31 -13.96
CA ALA A 34 0.10 -0.95 -13.77
C ALA A 34 0.93 -2.14 -14.30
N PRO A 35 0.89 -3.30 -13.62
CA PRO A 35 1.56 -4.51 -14.08
C PRO A 35 0.88 -5.07 -15.34
N PRO A 36 1.50 -6.07 -15.99
CA PRO A 36 0.91 -6.72 -17.16
C PRO A 36 -0.49 -7.30 -16.88
N PRO A 37 -1.34 -7.46 -17.91
CA PRO A 37 -2.65 -8.06 -17.77
C PRO A 37 -2.62 -9.47 -17.19
N GLY A 38 -3.63 -9.85 -16.42
CA GLY A 38 -3.71 -11.14 -15.72
C GLY A 38 -3.03 -11.15 -14.34
N THR A 39 -2.50 -10.01 -13.89
CA THR A 39 -1.98 -9.86 -12.52
C THR A 39 -3.11 -9.88 -11.47
N GLY A 40 -4.34 -9.58 -11.88
CA GLY A 40 -5.48 -9.44 -10.98
C GLY A 40 -5.43 -8.15 -10.16
N CYS A 41 -6.04 -8.17 -8.98
CA CYS A 41 -6.15 -6.98 -8.14
C CYS A 41 -4.84 -6.62 -7.45
N VAL A 42 -4.48 -5.33 -7.50
CA VAL A 42 -3.35 -4.74 -6.80
C VAL A 42 -3.86 -3.93 -5.62
N ASN A 43 -3.30 -4.20 -4.44
CA ASN A 43 -3.61 -3.49 -3.20
C ASN A 43 -2.51 -2.47 -2.89
N PHE A 44 -2.88 -1.20 -2.75
CA PHE A 44 -2.02 -0.15 -2.25
C PHE A 44 -2.18 -0.05 -0.74
N LEU A 45 -1.11 -0.39 -0.03
CA LEU A 45 -1.03 -0.26 1.41
C LEU A 45 -0.29 1.02 1.76
N ALA A 46 -0.84 1.80 2.69
CA ALA A 46 -0.24 3.02 3.18
C ALA A 46 0.16 2.89 4.65
N THR A 47 1.30 3.49 4.98
CA THR A 47 1.79 3.64 6.35
C THR A 47 2.11 5.13 6.54
N ALA A 48 1.58 5.73 7.61
CA ALA A 48 1.85 7.12 7.94
C ALA A 48 2.36 7.25 9.36
N THR A 49 3.33 8.16 9.53
CA THR A 49 3.91 8.49 10.82
C THR A 49 3.87 9.99 11.04
N HIS A 50 3.61 10.42 12.27
CA HIS A 50 3.71 11.81 12.69
C HIS A 50 4.47 11.90 13.99
N ARG A 51 5.57 12.66 14.01
CA ARG A 51 6.46 12.84 15.18
C ARG A 51 6.93 11.52 15.81
N GLY A 52 7.27 10.53 14.96
CA GLY A 52 7.72 9.22 15.41
C GLY A 52 6.62 8.27 15.88
N GLN A 53 5.35 8.69 15.88
CA GLN A 53 4.21 7.81 16.15
C GLN A 53 3.62 7.30 14.84
N ILE A 54 3.30 6.01 14.79
CA ILE A 54 2.59 5.40 13.66
C ILE A 54 1.11 5.73 13.80
N LEU A 55 0.56 6.44 12.81
CA LEU A 55 -0.86 6.76 12.75
C LEU A 55 -1.67 5.56 12.24
N PHE A 56 -1.15 4.94 11.17
CA PHE A 56 -1.66 3.69 10.61
C PHE A 56 -0.51 2.98 9.90
N LYS A 57 -0.60 1.65 9.84
CA LYS A 57 0.39 0.78 9.23
C LYS A 57 -0.29 -0.22 8.32
N ASP A 58 0.25 -0.34 7.11
CA ASP A 58 -0.17 -1.30 6.09
C ASP A 58 -1.70 -1.26 5.85
N ALA A 59 -2.28 -0.06 5.93
CA ALA A 59 -3.71 0.15 5.77
C ALA A 59 -4.06 0.18 4.27
N LEU A 60 -5.11 -0.54 3.87
CA LEU A 60 -5.58 -0.52 2.48
C LEU A 60 -6.06 0.89 2.11
N ALA A 61 -5.26 1.58 1.31
CA ALA A 61 -5.58 2.91 0.82
C ALA A 61 -6.41 2.84 -0.46
N GLN A 62 -6.09 1.88 -1.34
CA GLN A 62 -6.79 1.69 -2.60
C GLN A 62 -6.58 0.26 -3.11
N GLN A 63 -7.60 -0.30 -3.78
CA GLN A 63 -7.49 -1.54 -4.54
C GLN A 63 -7.82 -1.22 -6.00
N LEU A 64 -6.98 -1.68 -6.92
CA LEU A 64 -7.20 -1.56 -8.35
C LEU A 64 -7.27 -2.96 -8.95
N CYS A 65 -8.39 -3.29 -9.58
CA CYS A 65 -8.57 -4.55 -10.28
C CYS A 65 -8.67 -4.30 -11.78
N GLU A 66 -8.37 -5.33 -12.56
CA GLU A 66 -8.60 -5.31 -13.99
C GLU A 66 -10.10 -5.21 -14.29
N GLN A 67 -10.45 -4.61 -15.43
CA GLN A 67 -11.84 -4.49 -15.84
C GLN A 67 -12.46 -5.88 -16.02
N GLY A 68 -13.49 -6.20 -15.21
CA GLY A 68 -14.15 -7.51 -15.20
C GLY A 68 -13.72 -8.45 -14.06
N GLY A 69 -12.88 -8.01 -13.13
CA GLY A 69 -12.64 -8.70 -11.85
C GLY A 69 -13.57 -8.18 -10.76
N GLU A 70 -14.65 -8.91 -10.48
CA GLU A 70 -15.44 -8.83 -9.24
C GLU A 70 -14.97 -9.89 -8.23
#